data_AF-A0A1V5IQZ1-F1
#
_entry.id   AF-A0A1V5IQZ1-F1
#
_cell.length_a   1.000
_cell.length_b   1.000
_cell.length_c   1.000
_cell.angle_alpha   90.00
_cell.angle_beta   90.00
_cell.angle_gamma   90.00
#
_symmetry.space_group_name_H-M   'P 1'
#
loop_
_entity.id
_entity.type
_entity.pdbx_description
1 polymer ?
#
loop_
_entity_poly.entity_id
_entity_poly.type
_entity_poly.pdbx_seq_one_letter_code
_entity_poly.pdbx_strand_id
1 'polypeptide(L)'
;MKHAADTPGLQVDDVTRAELRRLANLFLLSGVTLVLFVLRAVIEVLPVTSLPSAVFVIWGLILLTGWAATLVYGVFVTLTARSWGWLLLCLIPVTSVPAGLAYAWIRRGEIERALLGDERRPSRSRRRSRGSGGG
;
A
#
# COMPACT_ATOMS: atom_id res chain seq x y z
N MET A 1 11.16 -22.06 -22.75
CA MET A 1 10.39 -21.25 -21.77
C MET A 1 10.26 -22.07 -20.50
N LYS A 2 11.11 -21.81 -19.50
CA LYS A 2 11.15 -22.55 -18.23
C LYS A 2 11.01 -21.51 -17.14
N HIS A 3 9.92 -21.61 -16.38
CA HIS A 3 9.62 -20.71 -15.28
C HIS A 3 10.81 -20.65 -14.31
N ALA A 4 11.28 -19.44 -14.03
CA ALA A 4 12.25 -19.14 -12.99
C ALA A 4 11.58 -19.34 -11.61
N ALA A 5 11.32 -20.60 -11.28
CA ALA A 5 10.72 -21.02 -10.01
C ALA A 5 11.73 -21.16 -8.87
N ASP A 6 13.02 -20.94 -9.12
CA ASP A 6 14.08 -21.10 -8.11
C ASP A 6 14.98 -19.87 -8.08
N THR A 7 14.50 -18.77 -7.49
CA THR A 7 15.39 -17.81 -6.82
C THR A 7 15.40 -18.18 -5.34
N PRO A 8 16.43 -18.90 -4.86
CA PRO A 8 16.46 -19.42 -3.50
C PRO A 8 16.63 -18.26 -2.53
N GLY A 9 15.56 -17.95 -1.80
CA GLY A 9 15.63 -17.32 -0.49
C GLY A 9 16.20 -15.92 -0.46
N LEU A 10 15.58 -14.97 -1.17
CA LEU A 10 15.57 -13.59 -0.66
C LEU A 10 14.86 -13.67 0.70
N GLN A 11 15.62 -13.79 1.79
CA GLN A 11 15.08 -13.78 3.15
C GLN A 11 14.53 -12.37 3.39
N VAL A 12 13.28 -12.17 2.98
CA VAL A 12 12.53 -10.96 3.29
C VAL A 12 12.38 -10.95 4.79
N ASP A 13 13.12 -10.03 5.43
CA ASP A 13 13.06 -9.80 6.87
C ASP A 13 11.60 -9.70 7.35
N ASP A 14 11.30 -10.24 8.53
CA ASP A 14 9.92 -10.35 9.03
C ASP A 14 9.26 -8.97 9.15
N VAL A 15 10.06 -7.94 9.41
CA VAL A 15 9.66 -6.53 9.42
C VAL A 15 9.16 -6.09 8.04
N THR A 16 9.89 -6.39 6.98
CA THR A 16 9.53 -6.06 5.59
C THR A 16 8.27 -6.80 5.14
N ARG A 17 8.13 -8.07 5.56
CA ARG A 17 6.92 -8.86 5.27
C ARG A 17 5.69 -8.28 5.98
N ALA A 18 5.84 -7.81 7.21
CA ALA A 18 4.76 -7.15 7.95
C ALA A 18 4.38 -5.80 7.32
N GLU A 19 5.36 -5.01 6.88
CA GLU A 19 5.12 -3.73 6.19
C GLU A 19 4.39 -3.94 4.85
N LEU A 20 4.83 -4.92 4.04
CA LEU A 20 4.15 -5.29 2.79
C LEU A 20 2.70 -5.74 3.01
N ARG A 21 2.42 -6.51 4.07
CA ARG A 21 1.03 -6.87 4.44
C ARG A 21 0.20 -5.64 4.80
N ARG A 22 0.77 -4.70 5.56
CA ARG A 22 0.07 -3.46 5.93
C ARG A 22 -0.26 -2.62 4.71
N LEU A 23 0.70 -2.48 3.79
CA LEU A 23 0.53 -1.76 2.52
C LEU A 23 -0.48 -2.45 1.60
N ALA A 24 -0.44 -3.78 1.49
CA ALA A 24 -1.41 -4.55 0.71
C ALA A 24 -2.84 -4.38 1.27
N ASN A 25 -3.01 -4.44 2.59
CA ASN A 25 -4.29 -4.19 3.22
C ASN A 25 -4.77 -2.74 3.00
N LEU A 26 -3.86 -1.76 3.07
CA LEU A 26 -4.21 -0.35 2.81
C LEU A 26 -4.66 -0.18 1.35
N PHE A 27 -3.95 -0.81 0.42
CA PHE A 27 -4.28 -0.79 -1.00
C PHE A 27 -5.64 -1.44 -1.29
N LEU A 28 -5.92 -2.61 -0.70
CA LEU A 28 -7.21 -3.28 -0.85
C LEU A 28 -8.35 -2.46 -0.24
N LEU A 29 -8.17 -1.95 0.98
CA LEU A 29 -9.19 -1.17 1.68
C LEU A 29 -9.50 0.13 0.93
N SER A 30 -8.47 0.90 0.57
CA SER A 30 -8.63 2.16 -0.18
C SER A 30 -9.14 1.91 -1.60
N GLY A 31 -8.69 0.86 -2.28
CA GLY A 31 -9.11 0.49 -3.63
C GLY A 31 -10.58 0.07 -3.68
N VAL A 32 -11.01 -0.82 -2.78
CA VAL A 32 -12.42 -1.23 -2.67
C VAL A 32 -13.30 -0.03 -2.34
N THR A 33 -12.88 0.81 -1.38
CA THR A 33 -13.62 2.02 -1.02
C THR A 33 -13.73 2.98 -2.20
N LEU A 34 -12.65 3.19 -2.96
CA LEU A 34 -12.65 4.03 -4.16
C LEU A 34 -13.58 3.48 -5.24
N VAL A 35 -13.55 2.17 -5.49
CA VAL A 35 -14.44 1.51 -6.46
C VAL A 35 -15.91 1.70 -6.06
N LEU A 36 -16.24 1.56 -4.77
CA LEU A 36 -17.60 1.80 -4.29
C LEU A 36 -18.03 3.26 -4.49
N PHE A 37 -17.14 4.24 -4.26
CA PHE A 37 -17.41 5.65 -4.54
C PHE A 37 -17.61 5.93 -6.04
N VAL A 38 -16.80 5.33 -6.90
CA VAL A 38 -16.96 5.46 -8.36
C VAL A 38 -18.27 4.84 -8.81
N LEU A 39 -18.61 3.66 -8.29
CA LEU A 39 -19.86 2.98 -8.61
C LEU A 39 -21.08 3.80 -8.16
N ARG A 40 -20.99 4.45 -7.00
CA ARG A 40 -21.98 5.42 -6.50
C ARG A 40 -22.16 6.57 -7.47
N ALA A 41 -21.08 7.22 -7.88
CA ALA A 41 -21.12 8.33 -8.84
C ALA A 41 -21.73 7.90 -10.19
N VAL A 42 -21.37 6.71 -10.69
CA VAL A 42 -21.94 6.16 -11.94
C VAL A 42 -23.44 5.92 -11.81
N ILE A 43 -23.89 5.34 -10.69
CA ILE A 43 -25.32 5.08 -10.42
C ILE A 43 -26.11 6.38 -10.30
N GLU A 44 -25.57 7.43 -9.68
CA GLU A 44 -26.24 8.73 -9.59
C GLU A 44 -26.36 9.45 -10.95
N VAL A 45 -25.42 9.23 -11.88
CA VAL A 45 -25.45 9.80 -13.24
C VAL A 45 -26.39 9.04 -14.18
N LEU A 46 -26.68 7.77 -13.88
CA LEU A 46 -27.60 6.94 -14.67
C LEU A 46 -29.06 7.38 -14.43
N PRO A 47 -29.79 7.83 -15.47
CA PRO A 47 -31.14 8.42 -15.33
C PRO A 47 -32.25 7.40 -14.99
N VAL A 48 -31.92 6.13 -14.77
CA VAL A 48 -32.90 5.02 -14.69
C VAL A 48 -32.99 4.38 -13.30
N THR A 49 -32.47 5.02 -12.27
CA THR A 49 -32.25 4.35 -10.97
C THR A 49 -33.46 4.44 -10.04
N SER A 50 -34.40 3.50 -10.24
CA SER A 50 -35.49 3.20 -9.28
C SER A 50 -35.00 2.28 -8.15
N LEU A 51 -33.90 2.66 -7.48
CA LEU A 51 -33.36 1.87 -6.38
C LEU A 51 -34.19 2.10 -5.11
N PRO A 52 -34.55 1.05 -4.35
CA PRO A 52 -35.24 1.20 -3.08
C PRO A 52 -34.43 2.07 -2.11
N SER A 53 -35.09 2.97 -1.38
CA SER A 53 -34.45 3.91 -0.44
C SER A 53 -33.58 3.18 0.61
N ALA A 54 -34.03 2.02 1.10
CA ALA A 54 -33.28 1.20 2.04
C ALA A 54 -31.92 0.74 1.48
N VAL A 55 -31.84 0.41 0.18
CA VAL A 55 -30.57 0.02 -0.47
C VAL A 55 -29.61 1.20 -0.51
N PHE A 56 -30.12 2.40 -0.80
CA PHE A 56 -29.33 3.64 -0.80
C PHE A 56 -28.75 3.98 0.58
N VAL A 57 -29.53 3.78 1.66
CA VAL A 57 -29.09 4.03 3.04
C VAL A 57 -28.04 3.03 3.48
N ILE A 58 -28.29 1.73 3.28
CA ILE A 58 -27.32 0.67 3.61
C ILE A 58 -26.02 0.88 2.84
N TRP A 59 -26.11 1.20 1.56
CA TRP A 59 -24.93 1.46 0.74
C TRP A 59 -24.16 2.71 1.18
N GLY A 60 -24.87 3.76 1.60
CA GLY A 60 -24.26 4.94 2.23
C GLY A 60 -23.52 4.60 3.52
N LEU A 61 -24.08 3.74 4.36
CA LEU A 61 -23.40 3.27 5.58
C LEU A 61 -22.13 2.46 5.27
N ILE A 62 -22.17 1.61 4.23
CA ILE A 62 -20.99 0.85 3.78
C ILE A 62 -19.90 1.80 3.27
N LEU A 63 -20.27 2.82 2.50
CA LEU A 63 -19.33 3.83 2.02
C LEU A 63 -18.72 4.64 3.17
N LEU A 64 -19.54 5.07 4.13
CA LEU A 64 -19.08 5.86 5.26
C LEU A 64 -18.16 5.07 6.18
N THR A 65 -18.47 3.79 6.42
CA THR A 65 -17.62 2.88 7.20
C THR A 65 -16.32 2.55 6.46
N GLY A 66 -16.36 2.26 5.16
CA GLY A 66 -15.16 2.06 4.34
C GLY A 66 -14.27 3.30 4.28
N TRP A 67 -14.88 4.48 4.17
CA TRP A 67 -14.18 5.77 4.20
C TRP A 67 -13.52 6.02 5.56
N ALA A 68 -14.24 5.86 6.66
CA ALA A 68 -13.70 6.01 8.01
C ALA A 68 -12.56 5.01 8.27
N ALA A 69 -12.72 3.75 7.86
CA ALA A 69 -11.69 2.74 7.97
C ALA A 69 -10.44 3.12 7.16
N THR A 70 -10.61 3.64 5.94
CA THR A 70 -9.50 4.08 5.09
C THR A 70 -8.77 5.27 5.70
N LEU A 71 -9.48 6.22 6.30
CA LEU A 71 -8.91 7.39 6.95
C LEU A 71 -8.09 6.98 8.17
N VAL A 72 -8.68 6.19 9.08
CA VAL A 72 -8.00 5.73 10.30
C VAL A 72 -6.79 4.85 9.96
N TYR A 73 -6.96 3.90 9.03
CA TYR A 73 -5.89 2.98 8.66
C TYR A 73 -4.78 3.67 7.84
N GLY A 74 -5.13 4.61 6.96
CA GLY A 74 -4.17 5.44 6.22
C GLY A 74 -3.33 6.31 7.14
N VAL A 75 -3.95 6.96 8.13
CA VAL A 75 -3.24 7.72 9.18
C VAL A 75 -2.33 6.81 10.00
N PHE A 76 -2.81 5.64 10.41
CA PHE A 76 -1.99 4.68 11.15
C PHE A 76 -0.74 4.25 10.37
N VAL A 77 -0.90 3.84 9.11
CA VAL A 77 0.22 3.39 8.27
C VAL A 77 1.21 4.53 8.02
N THR A 78 0.73 5.72 7.67
CA THR A 78 1.61 6.89 7.40
C THR A 78 2.31 7.41 8.65
N LEU A 79 1.68 7.35 9.83
CA LEU A 79 2.31 7.61 11.12
C LEU A 79 3.44 6.62 11.39
N THR A 80 3.20 5.32 11.22
CA THR A 80 4.24 4.30 11.45
C THR A 80 5.43 4.45 10.51
N ALA A 81 5.20 4.92 9.29
CA ALA A 81 6.25 5.18 8.31
C ALA A 81 6.91 6.55 8.44
N ARG A 82 6.46 7.40 9.38
CA ARG A 82 6.96 8.77 9.63
C ARG A 82 6.92 9.67 8.38
N SER A 83 6.00 9.40 7.46
CA SER A 83 5.86 10.07 6.16
C SER A 83 4.90 11.26 6.24
N TRP A 84 5.33 12.34 6.89
CA TRP A 84 4.50 13.52 7.24
C TRP A 84 3.72 14.14 6.06
N GLY A 85 4.29 14.14 4.85
CA GLY A 85 3.59 14.66 3.66
C GLY A 85 2.36 13.82 3.28
N TRP A 86 2.48 12.49 3.36
CA TRP A 86 1.37 11.57 3.07
C TRP A 86 0.35 11.54 4.21
N LEU A 87 0.79 11.75 5.43
CA LEU A 87 -0.08 11.88 6.60
C LEU A 87 -1.05 13.05 6.43
N LEU A 88 -0.58 14.22 6.00
CA LEU A 88 -1.45 15.38 5.75
C LEU A 88 -2.49 15.07 4.67
N LEU A 89 -2.09 14.40 3.59
CA LEU A 89 -3.00 13.99 2.52
C LEU A 89 -4.03 12.94 2.98
N CYS A 90 -3.65 12.06 3.92
CA CYS A 90 -4.56 11.09 4.52
C CYS A 90 -5.51 11.71 5.55
N LEU A 91 -5.10 12.82 6.19
CA LEU A 91 -5.92 13.55 7.16
C LEU A 91 -7.07 14.30 6.49
N ILE A 92 -6.88 14.72 5.24
CA ILE A 92 -7.89 15.46 4.49
C ILE A 92 -8.98 14.47 4.00
N PRO A 93 -10.24 14.66 4.40
CA PRO A 93 -11.35 13.76 4.09
C PRO A 93 -11.47 13.33 2.63
N VAL A 94 -11.42 14.32 1.74
CA VAL A 94 -11.64 14.16 0.30
C VAL A 94 -10.50 13.41 -0.38
N THR A 95 -9.27 13.60 0.12
CA THR A 95 -8.08 12.98 -0.47
C THR A 95 -7.65 11.71 0.24
N SER A 96 -8.22 11.39 1.40
CA SER A 96 -7.82 10.23 2.23
C SER A 96 -7.79 8.90 1.47
N VAL A 97 -8.83 8.61 0.68
CA VAL A 97 -8.95 7.38 -0.11
C VAL A 97 -7.94 7.34 -1.27
N PRO A 98 -7.89 8.33 -2.20
CA PRO A 98 -6.92 8.29 -3.28
C PRO A 98 -5.47 8.45 -2.79
N ALA A 99 -5.22 9.20 -1.72
CA ALA A 99 -3.89 9.35 -1.13
C ALA A 99 -3.41 8.06 -0.47
N GLY A 100 -4.28 7.35 0.26
CA GLY A 100 -3.96 6.05 0.85
C GLY A 100 -3.62 5.01 -0.21
N LEU A 101 -4.38 4.98 -1.31
CA LEU A 101 -4.12 4.10 -2.46
C LEU A 101 -2.78 4.44 -3.14
N ALA A 102 -2.55 5.72 -3.43
CA ALA A 102 -1.33 6.19 -4.08
C ALA A 102 -0.09 5.93 -3.22
N TYR A 103 -0.17 6.19 -1.91
CA TYR A 103 0.91 5.90 -0.97
C TYR A 103 1.24 4.41 -0.94
N ALA A 104 0.23 3.55 -0.82
CA ALA A 104 0.43 2.10 -0.77
C ALA A 104 1.10 1.58 -2.06
N TRP A 105 0.69 2.10 -3.22
CA TRP A 105 1.25 1.75 -4.52
C TRP A 105 2.72 2.19 -4.66
N ILE A 106 3.01 3.46 -4.36
CA ILE A 106 4.36 4.01 -4.47
C ILE A 106 5.31 3.30 -3.50
N ARG A 107 4.91 3.14 -2.24
CA ARG A 107 5.75 2.53 -1.21
C ARG A 107 6.03 1.05 -1.49
N ARG A 108 5.05 0.32 -2.02
CA ARG A 108 5.27 -1.04 -2.50
C ARG A 108 6.31 -1.09 -3.62
N GLY A 109 6.22 -0.19 -4.59
CA GLY A 109 7.20 -0.08 -5.69
C GLY A 109 8.60 0.29 -5.21
N GLU A 110 8.74 1.14 -4.19
CA GLU A 110 10.02 1.44 -3.55
C GLU A 110 10.63 0.20 -2.89
N ILE A 111 9.83 -0.58 -2.16
CA ILE A 111 10.29 -1.82 -1.50
C ILE A 111 10.68 -2.88 -2.54
N GLU A 112 9.87 -3.10 -3.56
CA GLU A 112 10.17 -4.04 -4.65
C GLU A 112 11.47 -3.64 -5.39
N ARG A 113 11.69 -2.34 -5.63
CA ARG A 113 12.94 -1.83 -6.22
C ARG A 113 14.14 -1.95 -5.28
N ALA A 114 13.97 -1.79 -3.98
CA ALA A 114 15.05 -1.99 -3.01
C ALA A 114 15.48 -3.47 -2.97
N LEU A 115 14.50 -4.38 -2.94
CA LEU A 115 14.73 -5.83 -2.93
C LEU A 115 15.41 -6.33 -4.20
N LEU A 116 14.95 -5.89 -5.38
CA LEU A 116 15.53 -6.26 -6.68
C LEU A 116 16.80 -5.46 -7.04
N GLY A 117 16.97 -4.27 -6.46
CA GLY A 117 18.11 -3.38 -6.67
C GLY A 117 19.34 -3.80 -5.88
N ASP A 118 19.16 -4.35 -4.68
CA ASP A 118 20.26 -4.93 -3.88
C ASP A 118 20.82 -6.22 -4.49
N GLU A 119 20.04 -6.96 -5.29
CA GLU A 119 20.57 -8.09 -6.08
C GLU A 119 21.61 -7.65 -7.13
N ARG A 120 21.61 -6.39 -7.56
CA ARG A 120 22.63 -5.84 -8.49
C ARG A 120 23.84 -5.22 -7.80
N ARG A 121 23.86 -5.12 -6.47
CA ARG A 121 25.06 -4.72 -5.74
C ARG A 121 25.71 -5.98 -5.16
N PRO A 122 26.75 -6.54 -5.81
CA PRO A 122 27.52 -7.59 -5.16
C PRO A 122 28.07 -7.00 -3.87
N SER A 123 27.78 -7.71 -2.79
CA SER A 123 28.31 -7.58 -1.44
C SER A 123 29.79 -7.16 -1.44
N ARG A 124 30.03 -5.85 -1.50
CA ARG A 124 31.37 -5.26 -1.34
C ARG A 124 31.66 -5.11 0.17
N SER A 125 31.52 -6.21 0.89
CA SER A 125 31.85 -6.32 2.30
C SER A 125 32.50 -7.66 2.61
N ARG A 126 33.55 -8.02 1.87
CA ARG A 126 34.69 -8.73 2.46
C ARG A 126 35.87 -7.77 2.55
N ARG A 127 35.71 -6.84 3.49
CA ARG A 127 36.78 -6.02 4.03
C ARG A 127 37.83 -6.96 4.66
N ARG A 128 39.01 -6.99 4.05
CA ARG A 128 40.30 -6.90 4.75
C ARG A 128 40.61 -8.04 5.74
N SER A 129 41.03 -9.19 5.22
CA SER A 129 41.83 -10.16 5.98
C SER A 129 42.93 -10.75 5.09
N ARG A 130 44.03 -10.01 4.96
CA ARG A 130 45.42 -10.51 4.86
C ARG A 130 46.34 -9.35 4.51
N GLY A 131 46.96 -8.81 5.55
CA GLY A 131 47.90 -7.71 5.46
C GLY A 131 48.41 -7.36 6.85
N SER A 132 48.99 -8.34 7.55
CA SER A 132 50.05 -8.11 8.54
C SER A 132 50.66 -9.47 8.90
N GLY A 133 51.88 -9.69 8.48
CA GLY A 133 52.67 -10.91 8.61
C GLY A 133 54.03 -10.69 7.97
N GLY A 134 54.66 -9.56 8.34
CA GLY A 134 56.07 -9.29 8.13
C GLY A 134 56.72 -9.26 9.51
N GLY A 135 57.79 -10.04 9.67
CA GLY A 135 58.52 -10.30 10.90
C GLY A 135 59.16 -11.67 10.81
#